data_AF-A0A518IHX0-F1
#
_entry.id   AF-A0A518IHX0-F1
#
_cell.length_a   1.000
_cell.length_b   1.000
_cell.length_c   1.000
_cell.angle_alpha   90.00
_cell.angle_beta   90.00
_cell.angle_gamma   90.00
#
_symmetry.space_group_name_H-M   'P 1'
#
loop_
_entity.id
_entity.type
_entity.pdbx_description
1 polymer ?
#
loop_
_entity_poly.entity_id
_entity_poly.type
_entity_poly.pdbx_seq_one_letter_code
_entity_poly.pdbx_strand_id
1 'polypeptide(L)'
;MAPWLTEFFPVRAGLFQILIANTLILNHNGISDNHRFESVGEGIVSNLKNHRGIQSLIVGTLLLAGIAVQPVNAQSSGKKTNVKQLNVQADKLRDSFIRQSADIARRYSDAGDYEKSREMLESILSIKKDVPGVKEMIKQLNEKLMSSNSSDFEIDAARNWSTPAGFIAKGKMVRIQSTGAYDFEIDVKTSVEGLPDATPMKDLAAGIPPGALMGIVISQEKGKRKLGKPFKIGEKAEYVPKDDGILMIGLNLPAGHRSKGKIKVRISGYIRRTAN
;
A
#
# COMPACT_ATOMS: atom_id res chain seq x y z
N MET A 1 -6.51 -22.10 -6.99
CA MET A 1 -5.11 -22.57 -6.83
C MET A 1 -4.47 -22.58 -8.20
N ALA A 2 -3.34 -21.89 -8.40
CA ALA A 2 -2.70 -21.78 -9.71
C ALA A 2 -1.52 -22.78 -9.81
N PRO A 3 -1.38 -23.57 -10.91
CA PRO A 3 -0.54 -24.79 -10.93
C PRO A 3 0.95 -24.59 -11.28
N TRP A 4 1.50 -23.38 -11.23
CA TRP A 4 2.77 -23.03 -11.91
C TRP A 4 4.00 -22.94 -10.98
N LEU A 5 3.90 -23.42 -9.73
CA LEU A 5 4.98 -23.28 -8.73
C LEU A 5 5.93 -24.48 -8.62
N THR A 6 5.66 -25.58 -9.33
CA THR A 6 6.49 -26.79 -9.27
C THR A 6 7.65 -26.83 -10.26
N GLU A 7 7.71 -25.93 -11.26
CA GLU A 7 8.65 -26.08 -12.38
C GLU A 7 9.93 -25.23 -12.31
N PHE A 8 10.08 -24.29 -11.38
CA PHE A 8 11.16 -23.28 -11.47
C PHE A 8 12.28 -23.37 -10.42
N PHE A 9 12.33 -24.43 -9.60
CA PHE A 9 13.48 -24.72 -8.72
C PHE A 9 13.89 -26.20 -8.79
N PRO A 10 14.83 -26.60 -9.66
CA PRO A 10 15.32 -27.97 -9.67
C PRO A 10 16.58 -28.07 -8.79
N VAL A 11 16.45 -28.33 -7.48
CA VAL A 11 17.56 -28.91 -6.69
C VAL A 11 17.04 -29.89 -5.62
N ARG A 12 17.25 -31.17 -5.93
CA ARG A 12 17.40 -32.37 -5.06
C ARG A 12 16.26 -32.77 -4.13
N ALA A 13 15.50 -33.75 -4.64
CA ALA A 13 14.78 -34.75 -3.89
C ALA A 13 15.63 -35.35 -2.75
N GLY A 14 15.05 -35.41 -1.55
CA GLY A 14 15.68 -36.02 -0.38
C GLY A 14 15.37 -35.34 0.95
N LEU A 15 14.15 -34.79 1.14
CA LEU A 15 13.65 -34.38 2.47
C LEU A 15 12.12 -34.14 2.47
N PHE A 16 11.40 -34.86 1.61
CA PHE A 16 9.94 -34.84 1.51
C PHE A 16 9.36 -36.13 2.10
N GLN A 17 9.61 -36.38 3.40
CA GLN A 17 8.96 -37.53 4.08
C GLN A 17 8.65 -37.31 5.56
N ILE A 18 8.75 -36.10 6.10
CA ILE A 18 8.38 -35.83 7.50
C ILE A 18 7.59 -34.53 7.55
N LEU A 19 6.31 -34.57 7.16
CA LEU A 19 5.23 -33.77 7.78
C LEU A 19 3.83 -34.14 7.21
N ILE A 20 3.48 -35.43 7.16
CA ILE A 20 2.07 -35.85 7.09
C ILE A 20 1.90 -37.03 8.05
N ALA A 21 1.91 -36.75 9.36
CA ALA A 21 1.46 -37.68 10.40
C ALA A 21 1.38 -36.92 11.73
N ASN A 22 0.25 -36.24 11.97
CA ASN A 22 -0.38 -36.01 13.28
C ASN A 22 -1.33 -34.82 13.19
N THR A 23 -2.53 -35.03 12.64
CA THR A 23 -3.75 -34.34 13.10
C THR A 23 -4.94 -35.12 12.54
N LEU A 24 -5.34 -36.17 13.24
CA LEU A 24 -6.65 -36.82 13.15
C LEU A 24 -6.73 -37.78 14.33
N ILE A 25 -7.93 -37.90 14.93
CA ILE A 25 -8.30 -38.50 16.23
C ILE A 25 -8.40 -37.41 17.32
N LEU A 26 -9.54 -37.04 17.90
CA LEU A 26 -10.95 -37.46 17.87
C LEU A 26 -11.76 -36.26 18.41
N ASN A 27 -12.92 -35.95 17.82
CA ASN A 27 -13.95 -35.14 18.48
C ASN A 27 -15.29 -35.84 18.25
N HIS A 28 -15.93 -36.30 19.34
CA HIS A 28 -17.35 -36.66 19.36
C HIS A 28 -17.89 -36.61 20.79
N ASN A 29 -18.98 -35.83 20.95
CA ASN A 29 -20.02 -35.84 22.00
C ASN A 29 -19.56 -35.34 23.39
N GLY A 30 -20.21 -34.41 24.11
CA GLY A 30 -21.56 -33.84 24.07
C GLY A 30 -22.09 -33.75 25.53
N ILE A 31 -22.94 -32.75 25.84
CA ILE A 31 -23.80 -32.59 27.07
C ILE A 31 -23.07 -32.01 28.31
N SER A 32 -23.63 -31.16 29.18
CA SER A 32 -24.67 -30.11 29.22
C SER A 32 -24.51 -29.33 30.54
N ASP A 33 -25.19 -28.18 30.62
CA ASP A 33 -25.71 -27.50 31.82
C ASP A 33 -24.83 -26.59 32.72
N ASN A 34 -25.07 -25.29 32.51
CA ASN A 34 -25.72 -24.35 33.44
C ASN A 34 -25.20 -24.26 34.88
N HIS A 35 -24.60 -23.11 35.24
CA HIS A 35 -24.99 -22.38 36.44
C HIS A 35 -24.65 -20.88 36.34
N ARG A 36 -25.67 -20.11 36.68
CA ARG A 36 -25.83 -18.65 36.78
C ARG A 36 -25.15 -18.11 38.04
N PHE A 37 -24.47 -16.96 37.96
CA PHE A 37 -24.41 -15.95 39.04
C PHE A 37 -24.06 -14.57 38.47
N GLU A 38 -24.98 -13.63 38.64
CA GLU A 38 -24.75 -12.18 38.57
C GLU A 38 -24.03 -11.71 39.83
N SER A 39 -23.16 -10.70 39.71
CA SER A 39 -22.99 -9.67 40.75
C SER A 39 -22.27 -8.45 40.19
N VAL A 40 -22.91 -7.31 40.44
CA VAL A 40 -22.57 -5.91 40.17
C VAL A 40 -21.40 -5.43 41.05
N GLY A 41 -20.68 -4.38 40.63
CA GLY A 41 -19.78 -3.63 41.52
C GLY A 41 -18.90 -2.61 40.81
N GLU A 42 -19.31 -1.34 40.87
CA GLU A 42 -18.69 -0.15 40.31
C GLU A 42 -17.33 0.25 40.94
N GLY A 43 -16.56 1.00 40.15
CA GLY A 43 -15.87 2.21 40.64
C GLY A 43 -14.48 2.04 41.26
N ILE A 44 -13.46 2.59 40.59
CA ILE A 44 -12.62 3.68 41.13
C ILE A 44 -11.85 4.31 39.97
N VAL A 45 -12.10 5.60 39.77
CA VAL A 45 -11.32 6.53 38.97
C VAL A 45 -10.09 6.92 39.79
N SER A 46 -8.90 6.83 39.21
CA SER A 46 -7.80 7.72 39.62
C SER A 46 -6.97 8.18 38.42
N ASN A 47 -6.71 9.48 38.46
CA ASN A 47 -6.17 10.36 37.45
C ASN A 47 -4.67 10.46 37.71
N LEU A 48 -3.82 10.16 36.72
CA LEU A 48 -2.40 10.56 36.79
C LEU A 48 -1.90 11.08 35.45
N LYS A 49 -1.58 12.37 35.49
CA LYS A 49 -0.93 13.16 34.44
C LYS A 49 0.47 12.66 34.10
N ASN A 50 0.81 12.98 32.86
CA ASN A 50 2.11 13.40 32.33
C ASN A 50 3.06 12.38 31.68
N HIS A 51 3.22 12.66 30.38
CA HIS A 51 4.20 12.21 29.40
C HIS A 51 5.65 12.18 29.89
N ARG A 52 6.38 11.14 29.47
CA ARG A 52 7.70 11.22 28.83
C ARG A 52 8.12 9.85 28.29
N GLY A 53 8.56 9.81 27.03
CA GLY A 53 9.55 8.84 26.54
C GLY A 53 9.03 7.51 26.01
N ILE A 54 8.80 7.44 24.70
CA ILE A 54 8.73 6.18 23.94
C ILE A 54 10.15 5.59 23.92
N GLN A 55 10.36 4.48 24.63
CA GLN A 55 11.54 3.63 24.50
C GLN A 55 11.09 2.27 23.96
N SER A 56 11.61 1.99 22.77
CA SER A 56 11.72 0.71 22.07
C SER A 56 11.87 -0.50 22.99
N LEU A 57 10.92 -1.43 22.93
CA LEU A 57 10.98 -2.73 23.59
C LEU A 57 11.62 -3.74 22.61
N ILE A 58 12.94 -3.89 22.68
CA ILE A 58 13.66 -5.03 22.11
C ILE A 58 13.51 -6.15 23.15
N VAL A 59 12.62 -7.10 22.85
CA VAL A 59 12.56 -8.39 23.54
C VAL A 59 13.66 -9.27 22.95
N GLY A 60 14.64 -9.59 23.78
CA GLY A 60 15.77 -10.45 23.43
C GLY A 60 16.50 -10.89 24.68
N THR A 61 15.80 -11.62 25.55
CA THR A 61 16.32 -12.24 26.76
C THR A 61 17.43 -13.23 26.40
N LEU A 62 18.68 -12.94 26.80
CA LEU A 62 19.79 -13.89 26.75
C LEU A 62 20.31 -14.16 28.17
N LEU A 63 20.52 -15.45 28.45
CA LEU A 63 20.91 -16.07 29.72
C LEU A 63 21.98 -15.30 30.52
N LEU A 64 21.72 -15.13 31.82
CA LEU A 64 22.71 -14.90 32.86
C LEU A 64 23.46 -16.20 33.17
N ALA A 65 24.72 -16.30 32.79
CA ALA A 65 25.68 -17.25 33.33
C ALA A 65 26.82 -16.47 34.00
N GLY A 66 27.16 -16.86 35.23
CA GLY A 66 27.96 -16.09 36.19
C GLY A 66 29.35 -15.68 35.72
N ILE A 67 29.75 -14.49 36.17
CA ILE A 67 31.08 -13.93 35.99
C ILE A 67 31.99 -14.53 37.07
N ALA A 68 32.90 -15.42 36.67
CA ALA A 68 34.13 -15.69 37.42
C ALA A 68 35.29 -15.00 36.69
N VAL A 69 35.88 -14.01 37.36
CA VAL A 69 37.04 -13.25 36.87
C VAL A 69 38.30 -14.09 37.08
N GLN A 70 39.07 -14.35 36.01
CA GLN A 70 40.48 -14.72 36.10
C GLN A 70 41.33 -13.85 35.14
N PRO A 71 42.56 -13.48 35.53
CA PRO A 71 43.34 -12.45 34.85
C PRO A 71 44.08 -12.98 33.61
N VAL A 72 44.21 -12.03 32.68
CA VAL A 72 45.02 -11.94 31.46
C VAL A 72 46.16 -12.96 31.33
N ASN A 73 46.03 -13.85 30.33
CA ASN A 73 47.16 -14.30 29.54
C ASN A 73 46.97 -13.79 28.11
N ALA A 74 47.79 -12.83 27.74
CA ALA A 74 47.86 -12.27 26.40
C ALA A 74 48.43 -13.32 25.44
N GLN A 75 47.54 -14.00 24.72
CA GLN A 75 47.88 -14.62 23.44
C GLN A 75 47.37 -13.70 22.34
N SER A 76 48.24 -12.79 21.88
CA SER A 76 48.08 -12.10 20.61
C SER A 76 48.23 -13.14 19.47
N SER A 77 47.22 -13.97 19.28
CA SER A 77 47.03 -14.63 18.01
C SER A 77 46.30 -13.64 17.12
N GLY A 78 47.04 -13.04 16.19
CA GLY A 78 46.45 -12.27 15.09
C GLY A 78 45.53 -13.20 14.32
N LYS A 79 44.25 -13.24 14.69
CA LYS A 79 43.22 -14.00 14.01
C LYS A 79 42.97 -13.28 12.70
N LYS A 80 43.76 -13.60 11.67
CA LYS A 80 43.43 -13.33 10.27
C LYS A 80 42.08 -14.01 10.01
N THR A 81 40.99 -13.29 10.26
CA THR A 81 39.65 -13.72 9.92
C THR A 81 39.70 -14.10 8.46
N ASN A 82 39.51 -15.39 8.18
CA ASN A 82 39.73 -15.92 6.85
C ASN A 82 38.65 -15.32 5.93
N VAL A 83 39.03 -14.33 5.13
CA VAL A 83 38.11 -13.57 4.24
C VAL A 83 37.29 -14.51 3.36
N LYS A 84 37.82 -15.70 3.01
CA LYS A 84 37.06 -16.74 2.28
C LYS A 84 35.88 -17.29 3.08
N GLN A 85 36.04 -17.55 4.39
CA GLN A 85 34.96 -18.02 5.24
C GLN A 85 33.90 -16.93 5.45
N LEU A 86 34.33 -15.67 5.57
CA LEU A 86 33.42 -14.53 5.64
C LEU A 86 32.62 -14.36 4.34
N ASN A 87 33.24 -14.54 3.18
CA ASN A 87 32.56 -14.51 1.88
C ASN A 87 31.51 -15.63 1.76
N VAL A 88 31.86 -16.86 2.15
CA VAL A 88 30.90 -17.99 2.15
C VAL A 88 29.72 -17.72 3.10
N GLN A 89 29.96 -17.12 4.26
CA GLN A 89 28.88 -16.73 5.17
C GLN A 89 28.00 -15.62 4.58
N ALA A 90 28.60 -14.62 3.93
CA ALA A 90 27.88 -13.55 3.26
C ALA A 90 27.00 -14.09 2.11
N ASP A 91 27.50 -15.04 1.32
CA ASP A 91 26.73 -15.66 0.24
C ASP A 91 25.58 -16.51 0.78
N LYS A 92 25.80 -17.30 1.84
CA LYS A 92 24.72 -18.03 2.52
C LYS A 92 23.64 -17.10 3.06
N LEU A 93 24.03 -15.97 3.65
CA LEU A 93 23.11 -14.98 4.17
C LEU A 93 22.27 -14.38 3.03
N ARG A 94 22.92 -14.00 1.91
CA ARG A 94 22.25 -13.52 0.69
C ARG A 94 21.24 -14.53 0.17
N ASP A 95 21.65 -15.79 0.03
CA ASP A 95 20.77 -16.85 -0.47
C ASP A 95 19.58 -17.11 0.47
N SER A 96 19.81 -17.09 1.79
CA SER A 96 18.73 -17.24 2.77
C SER A 96 17.74 -16.08 2.72
N PHE A 97 18.23 -14.85 2.57
CA PHE A 97 17.40 -13.67 2.43
C PHE A 97 16.54 -13.77 1.16
N ILE A 98 17.15 -14.09 0.01
CA ILE A 98 16.42 -14.23 -1.26
C ILE A 98 15.30 -15.27 -1.13
N ARG A 99 15.58 -16.44 -0.54
CA ARG A 99 14.58 -17.50 -0.34
C ARG A 99 13.46 -17.07 0.59
N GLN A 100 13.79 -16.50 1.75
CA GLN A 100 12.80 -16.06 2.74
C GLN A 100 11.95 -14.92 2.21
N SER A 101 12.55 -13.93 1.55
CA SER A 101 11.85 -12.84 0.89
C SER A 101 10.92 -13.35 -0.21
N ALA A 102 11.33 -14.33 -1.02
CA ALA A 102 10.47 -14.91 -2.04
C ALA A 102 9.25 -15.63 -1.43
N ASP A 103 9.44 -16.35 -0.31
CA ASP A 103 8.33 -16.98 0.41
C ASP A 103 7.36 -15.94 1.01
N ILE A 104 7.89 -14.88 1.62
CA ILE A 104 7.07 -13.78 2.14
C ILE A 104 6.30 -13.08 1.01
N ALA A 105 6.96 -12.81 -0.12
CA ALA A 105 6.32 -12.22 -1.30
C ALA A 105 5.15 -13.09 -1.79
N ARG A 106 5.33 -14.41 -1.83
CA ARG A 106 4.25 -15.35 -2.18
C ARG A 106 3.09 -15.23 -1.20
N ARG A 107 3.36 -15.28 0.12
CA ARG A 107 2.31 -15.18 1.14
C ARG A 107 1.51 -13.88 1.03
N TYR A 108 2.17 -12.76 0.73
CA TYR A 108 1.46 -11.50 0.46
C TYR A 108 0.57 -11.58 -0.79
N SER A 109 1.08 -12.15 -1.89
CA SER A 109 0.28 -12.34 -3.11
C SER A 109 -0.92 -13.26 -2.87
N ASP A 110 -0.73 -14.36 -2.14
CA ASP A 110 -1.80 -15.32 -1.81
C ASP A 110 -2.87 -14.68 -0.91
N ALA A 111 -2.46 -13.75 -0.03
CA ALA A 111 -3.37 -12.93 0.76
C ALA A 111 -4.02 -11.77 -0.02
N GLY A 112 -3.70 -11.59 -1.32
CA GLY A 112 -4.20 -10.50 -2.15
C GLY A 112 -3.49 -9.15 -1.95
N ASP A 113 -2.47 -9.09 -1.08
CA ASP A 113 -1.64 -7.90 -0.86
C ASP A 113 -0.51 -7.83 -1.92
N TYR A 114 -0.91 -7.57 -3.17
CA TYR A 114 0.02 -7.53 -4.30
C TYR A 114 1.04 -6.39 -4.20
N GLU A 115 0.73 -5.32 -3.45
CA GLU A 115 1.66 -4.19 -3.23
C GLU A 115 2.85 -4.64 -2.38
N LYS A 116 2.60 -5.24 -1.21
CA LYS A 116 3.69 -5.76 -0.36
C LYS A 116 4.43 -6.92 -1.00
N SER A 117 3.72 -7.77 -1.76
CA SER A 117 4.34 -8.83 -2.53
C SER A 117 5.40 -8.27 -3.50
N ARG A 118 5.05 -7.23 -4.25
CA ARG A 118 5.97 -6.54 -5.17
C ARG A 118 7.13 -5.88 -4.43
N GLU A 119 6.88 -5.16 -3.34
CA GLU A 119 7.94 -4.49 -2.54
C GLU A 119 8.99 -5.49 -2.04
N MET A 120 8.56 -6.69 -1.65
CA MET A 120 9.46 -7.76 -1.23
C MET A 120 10.32 -8.30 -2.40
N LEU A 121 9.75 -8.41 -3.60
CA LEU A 121 10.49 -8.80 -4.81
C LEU A 121 11.47 -7.70 -5.28
N GLU A 122 11.08 -6.43 -5.16
CA GLU A 122 11.98 -5.29 -5.40
C GLU A 122 13.17 -5.29 -4.42
N SER A 123 12.93 -5.68 -3.17
CA SER A 123 13.98 -5.85 -2.16
C SER A 123 14.98 -6.95 -2.55
N ILE A 124 14.53 -8.05 -3.15
CA ILE A 124 15.41 -9.09 -3.70
C ILE A 124 16.31 -8.52 -4.81
N LEU A 125 15.74 -7.74 -5.74
CA LEU A 125 16.49 -7.13 -6.84
C LEU A 125 17.51 -6.08 -6.37
N SER A 126 17.28 -5.46 -5.20
CA SER A 126 18.25 -4.53 -4.59
C SER A 126 19.53 -5.22 -4.13
N ILE A 127 19.44 -6.50 -3.72
CA ILE A 127 20.59 -7.32 -3.29
C ILE A 127 21.22 -8.06 -4.48
N LYS A 128 20.39 -8.63 -5.36
CA LYS A 128 20.83 -9.35 -6.56
C LYS A 128 19.98 -8.90 -7.74
N LYS A 129 20.55 -8.05 -8.61
CA LYS A 129 19.85 -7.43 -9.76
C LYS A 129 19.31 -8.41 -10.79
N ASP A 130 19.84 -9.64 -10.79
CA ASP A 130 19.50 -10.67 -11.76
C ASP A 130 19.15 -11.98 -11.05
N VAL A 131 17.91 -12.04 -10.57
CA VAL A 131 17.28 -13.27 -10.07
C VAL A 131 16.25 -13.71 -11.10
N PRO A 132 16.41 -14.91 -11.70
CA PRO A 132 15.49 -15.41 -12.73
C PRO A 132 14.03 -15.39 -12.25
N GLY A 133 13.12 -14.90 -13.10
CA GLY A 133 11.68 -14.87 -12.84
C GLY A 133 11.18 -13.78 -11.89
N VAL A 134 12.06 -13.09 -11.15
CA VAL A 134 11.62 -12.03 -10.21
C VAL A 134 11.07 -10.80 -10.95
N LYS A 135 11.70 -10.40 -12.07
CA LYS A 135 11.23 -9.27 -12.90
C LYS A 135 9.88 -9.57 -13.54
N GLU A 136 9.71 -10.76 -14.10
CA GLU A 136 8.45 -11.23 -14.68
C GLU A 136 7.35 -11.28 -13.62
N MET A 137 7.65 -11.76 -12.41
CA MET A 137 6.68 -11.78 -11.30
C MET A 137 6.27 -10.37 -10.88
N ILE A 138 7.22 -9.42 -10.76
CA ILE A 138 6.91 -8.00 -10.50
C ILE A 138 5.97 -7.45 -11.58
N LYS A 139 6.22 -7.78 -12.85
CA LYS A 139 5.36 -7.36 -13.96
C LYS A 139 3.94 -7.92 -13.83
N GLN A 140 3.80 -9.22 -13.54
CA GLN A 140 2.50 -9.86 -13.34
C GLN A 140 1.74 -9.27 -12.15
N LEU A 141 2.43 -8.98 -11.04
CA LEU A 141 1.82 -8.32 -9.88
C LEU A 141 1.38 -6.90 -10.19
N ASN A 142 2.15 -6.15 -10.99
CA ASN A 142 1.75 -4.83 -11.47
C ASN A 142 0.47 -4.92 -12.31
N GLU A 143 0.39 -5.87 -13.24
CA GLU A 143 -0.81 -6.10 -14.04
C GLU A 143 -2.01 -6.49 -13.17
N LYS A 144 -1.82 -7.38 -12.19
CA LYS A 144 -2.85 -7.72 -11.20
C LYS A 144 -3.32 -6.50 -10.44
N LEU A 145 -2.43 -5.69 -9.88
CA LEU A 145 -2.77 -4.44 -9.17
C LEU A 145 -3.59 -3.49 -10.04
N MET A 146 -3.26 -3.38 -11.32
CA MET A 146 -4.02 -2.56 -12.28
C MET A 146 -5.41 -3.14 -12.56
N SER A 147 -5.58 -4.46 -12.51
CA SER A 147 -6.87 -5.11 -12.80
C SER A 147 -7.77 -5.30 -11.57
N SER A 148 -7.19 -5.60 -10.40
CA SER A 148 -7.91 -6.00 -9.20
C SER A 148 -8.25 -4.82 -8.30
N ASN A 149 -7.44 -3.76 -8.33
CA ASN A 149 -7.68 -2.56 -7.53
C ASN A 149 -8.41 -1.50 -8.35
N SER A 150 -9.59 -1.85 -8.88
CA SER A 150 -10.47 -0.92 -9.57
C SER A 150 -11.60 -0.43 -8.66
N SER A 151 -11.99 0.82 -8.82
CA SER A 151 -13.14 1.43 -8.16
C SER A 151 -13.96 2.20 -9.17
N ASP A 152 -15.27 1.93 -9.15
CA ASP A 152 -16.24 2.66 -9.95
C ASP A 152 -17.00 3.64 -9.05
N PHE A 153 -17.18 4.86 -9.51
CA PHE A 153 -18.03 5.86 -8.85
C PHE A 153 -18.62 6.82 -9.87
N GLU A 154 -19.62 7.58 -9.43
CA GLU A 154 -20.31 8.56 -10.26
C GLU A 154 -19.93 9.97 -9.83
N ILE A 155 -19.75 10.83 -10.82
CA ILE A 155 -19.61 12.27 -10.63
C ILE A 155 -20.93 12.91 -11.07
N ASP A 156 -21.58 13.56 -10.10
CA ASP A 156 -22.77 14.35 -10.34
C ASP A 156 -22.34 15.76 -10.80
N ALA A 157 -22.71 16.13 -12.03
CA ALA A 157 -22.35 17.41 -12.60
C ALA A 157 -22.90 18.60 -11.80
N ALA A 158 -24.00 18.42 -11.05
CA ALA A 158 -24.55 19.46 -10.18
C ALA A 158 -23.67 19.72 -8.95
N ARG A 159 -22.93 18.70 -8.49
CA ARG A 159 -21.98 18.80 -7.37
C ARG A 159 -20.55 19.13 -7.83
N ASN A 160 -20.27 18.90 -9.12
CA ASN A 160 -19.00 19.07 -9.81
C ASN A 160 -17.88 18.13 -9.32
N TRP A 161 -17.55 18.18 -8.03
CA TRP A 161 -16.45 17.42 -7.43
C TRP A 161 -16.93 16.10 -6.81
N SER A 162 -16.17 15.04 -7.06
CA SER A 162 -16.37 13.75 -6.43
C SER A 162 -16.06 13.80 -4.94
N THR A 163 -16.55 12.80 -4.20
CA THR A 163 -15.89 12.40 -2.96
C THR A 163 -14.44 12.01 -3.24
N PRO A 164 -13.54 12.01 -2.22
CA PRO A 164 -12.17 11.53 -2.39
C PRO A 164 -12.12 10.23 -3.18
N ALA A 165 -11.49 10.25 -4.36
CA ALA A 165 -11.42 9.08 -5.22
C ALA A 165 -10.51 8.01 -4.58
N GLY A 166 -9.53 8.48 -3.79
CA GLY A 166 -8.66 7.68 -2.94
C GLY A 166 -7.32 8.38 -2.72
N PHE A 167 -6.50 7.79 -1.86
CA PHE A 167 -5.12 8.18 -1.66
C PHE A 167 -4.24 7.60 -2.76
N ILE A 168 -3.40 8.45 -3.34
CA ILE A 168 -2.42 8.08 -4.36
C ILE A 168 -1.02 8.38 -3.86
N ALA A 169 -0.05 7.59 -4.32
CA ALA A 169 1.34 7.72 -3.92
C ALA A 169 2.19 8.29 -5.06
N LYS A 170 3.18 9.10 -4.72
CA LYS A 170 4.16 9.69 -5.62
C LYS A 170 4.83 8.61 -6.47
N GLY A 171 4.92 8.86 -7.77
CA GLY A 171 5.55 7.95 -8.72
C GLY A 171 4.78 6.65 -8.99
N LYS A 172 3.62 6.44 -8.37
CA LYS A 172 2.80 5.24 -8.57
C LYS A 172 1.64 5.54 -9.52
N MET A 173 1.64 4.90 -10.67
CA MET A 173 0.67 5.18 -11.73
C MET A 173 -0.76 4.78 -11.33
N VAL A 174 -1.72 5.61 -11.73
CA VAL A 174 -3.15 5.31 -11.71
C VAL A 174 -3.73 5.43 -13.12
N ARG A 175 -4.72 4.60 -13.42
CA ARG A 175 -5.48 4.62 -14.66
C ARG A 175 -6.90 5.07 -14.37
N ILE A 176 -7.37 6.04 -15.14
CA ILE A 176 -8.71 6.60 -15.02
C ILE A 176 -9.41 6.39 -16.35
N GLN A 177 -10.61 5.85 -16.30
CA GLN A 177 -11.51 5.72 -17.44
C GLN A 177 -12.81 6.41 -17.08
N SER A 178 -13.41 7.11 -18.02
CA SER A 178 -14.70 7.77 -17.81
C SER A 178 -15.62 7.56 -19.00
N THR A 179 -16.91 7.47 -18.71
CA THR A 179 -17.97 7.38 -19.71
C THR A 179 -19.20 8.17 -19.27
N GLY A 180 -19.98 8.62 -20.25
CA GLY A 180 -21.19 9.39 -20.02
C GLY A 180 -21.13 10.78 -20.63
N ALA A 181 -22.27 11.45 -20.61
CA ALA A 181 -22.46 12.81 -21.05
C ALA A 181 -23.30 13.55 -20.00
N TYR A 182 -23.20 14.87 -20.00
CA TYR A 182 -23.92 15.72 -19.08
C TYR A 182 -24.23 17.04 -19.78
N ASP A 183 -25.26 17.74 -19.30
CA ASP A 183 -25.68 19.03 -19.82
C ASP A 183 -24.85 20.12 -19.13
N PHE A 184 -24.07 20.86 -19.91
CA PHE A 184 -23.31 22.01 -19.41
C PHE A 184 -24.14 23.29 -19.55
N GLU A 185 -24.74 23.71 -18.44
CA GLU A 185 -25.54 24.94 -18.36
C GLU A 185 -24.82 26.02 -17.56
N ILE A 186 -24.65 27.20 -18.16
CA ILE A 186 -24.01 28.37 -17.54
C ILE A 186 -24.91 29.60 -17.66
N ASP A 187 -25.05 30.32 -16.55
CA ASP A 187 -25.76 31.59 -16.46
C ASP A 187 -24.97 32.51 -15.52
N VAL A 188 -23.84 33.01 -16.03
CA VAL A 188 -22.85 33.76 -15.25
C VAL A 188 -22.61 35.09 -15.93
N LYS A 189 -22.74 36.18 -15.17
CA LYS A 189 -22.34 37.52 -15.63
C LYS A 189 -20.82 37.60 -15.67
N THR A 190 -20.29 38.05 -16.80
CA THR A 190 -18.85 38.23 -17.03
C THR A 190 -18.57 39.63 -17.54
N SER A 191 -17.32 40.10 -17.38
CA SER A 191 -16.85 41.38 -17.91
C SER A 191 -16.03 41.16 -19.19
N VAL A 192 -15.44 42.23 -19.74
CA VAL A 192 -14.51 42.15 -20.88
C VAL A 192 -13.25 41.32 -20.58
N GLU A 193 -12.96 41.08 -19.29
CA GLU A 193 -11.84 40.23 -18.83
C GLU A 193 -12.16 38.73 -18.86
N GLY A 194 -13.44 38.36 -19.02
CA GLY A 194 -13.87 36.96 -19.06
C GLY A 194 -14.09 36.33 -17.67
N LEU A 195 -14.05 35.00 -17.62
CA LEU A 195 -14.25 34.21 -16.41
C LEU A 195 -12.91 33.98 -15.69
N PRO A 196 -12.88 33.99 -14.33
CA PRO A 196 -11.66 33.71 -13.59
C PRO A 196 -11.20 32.25 -13.79
N ASP A 197 -9.89 32.03 -13.79
CA ASP A 197 -9.27 30.71 -13.95
C ASP A 197 -8.10 30.43 -12.97
N ALA A 198 -7.99 31.23 -11.90
CA ALA A 198 -6.83 31.23 -11.02
C ALA A 198 -6.85 30.13 -9.95
N THR A 199 -8.03 29.76 -9.44
CA THR A 199 -8.14 28.79 -8.33
C THR A 199 -8.87 27.52 -8.76
N PRO A 200 -8.14 26.44 -9.05
CA PRO A 200 -8.76 25.14 -9.32
C PRO A 200 -9.72 24.73 -8.20
N MET A 201 -10.85 24.15 -8.57
CA MET A 201 -11.99 23.78 -7.69
C MET A 201 -12.95 24.90 -7.28
N LYS A 202 -12.58 26.17 -7.42
CA LYS A 202 -13.50 27.30 -7.22
C LYS A 202 -13.86 27.96 -8.55
N ASP A 203 -12.83 28.15 -9.36
CA ASP A 203 -12.86 28.77 -10.67
C ASP A 203 -12.50 27.72 -11.73
N LEU A 204 -12.45 28.16 -12.99
CA LEU A 204 -11.93 27.33 -14.06
C LEU A 204 -10.46 26.97 -13.78
N ALA A 205 -10.06 25.76 -14.15
CA ALA A 205 -8.66 25.36 -14.14
C ALA A 205 -7.99 25.83 -15.44
N ALA A 206 -7.02 26.74 -15.32
CA ALA A 206 -6.21 27.20 -16.44
C ALA A 206 -5.59 26.03 -17.24
N GLY A 207 -5.73 26.09 -18.57
CA GLY A 207 -5.19 25.07 -19.48
C GLY A 207 -6.03 23.79 -19.61
N ILE A 208 -7.19 23.71 -18.95
CA ILE A 208 -8.17 22.63 -19.15
C ILE A 208 -9.42 23.23 -19.82
N PRO A 209 -9.99 22.60 -20.87
CA PRO A 209 -11.20 23.11 -21.49
C PRO A 209 -12.37 23.18 -20.49
N PRO A 210 -13.21 24.23 -20.53
CA PRO A 210 -14.44 24.27 -19.75
C PRO A 210 -15.31 23.05 -20.05
N GLY A 211 -15.87 22.48 -19.00
CA GLY A 211 -16.69 21.28 -19.03
C GLY A 211 -15.93 19.96 -19.22
N ALA A 212 -14.60 19.96 -19.32
CA ALA A 212 -13.83 18.74 -19.39
C ALA A 212 -13.68 18.07 -18.01
N LEU A 213 -13.60 16.74 -18.00
CA LEU A 213 -13.25 15.98 -16.81
C LEU A 213 -11.77 16.17 -16.45
N MET A 214 -11.49 16.46 -15.18
CA MET A 214 -10.16 16.73 -14.67
C MET A 214 -9.91 16.09 -13.31
N GLY A 215 -8.63 15.85 -13.02
CA GLY A 215 -8.15 15.38 -11.73
C GLY A 215 -7.28 16.42 -11.05
N ILE A 216 -7.30 16.43 -9.73
CA ILE A 216 -6.39 17.23 -8.90
C ILE A 216 -5.93 16.41 -7.69
N VAL A 217 -4.67 16.56 -7.33
CA VAL A 217 -4.09 15.90 -6.15
C VAL A 217 -4.00 16.92 -5.03
N ILE A 218 -4.63 16.65 -3.90
CA ILE A 218 -4.52 17.47 -2.70
C ILE A 218 -3.47 16.84 -1.80
N SER A 219 -2.29 17.45 -1.74
CA SER A 219 -1.19 17.02 -0.87
C SER A 219 -1.21 17.79 0.46
N GLN A 220 -0.45 17.30 1.43
CA GLN A 220 -0.18 18.02 2.68
C GLN A 220 1.28 18.47 2.71
N GLU A 221 1.50 19.77 2.77
CA GLU A 221 2.82 20.37 2.90
C GLU A 221 2.88 21.18 4.19
N LYS A 222 3.78 20.83 5.12
CA LYS A 222 3.93 21.49 6.43
C LYS A 222 2.61 21.66 7.20
N GLY A 223 1.76 20.62 7.17
CA GLY A 223 0.45 20.62 7.84
C GLY A 223 -0.66 21.41 7.13
N LYS A 224 -0.36 22.08 6.00
CA LYS A 224 -1.36 22.78 5.18
C LYS A 224 -1.71 21.98 3.94
N ARG A 225 -2.99 22.00 3.55
CA ARG A 225 -3.46 21.39 2.30
C ARG A 225 -2.98 22.23 1.12
N LYS A 226 -2.36 21.58 0.13
CA LYS A 226 -1.90 22.21 -1.10
C LYS A 226 -2.58 21.55 -2.28
N LEU A 227 -3.15 22.38 -3.15
CA LEU A 227 -3.75 21.96 -4.41
C LEU A 227 -2.61 21.73 -5.42
N GLY A 228 -2.51 20.51 -5.93
CA GLY A 228 -1.62 20.17 -7.03
C GLY A 228 -2.07 20.78 -8.36
N LYS A 229 -1.24 20.64 -9.39
CA LYS A 229 -1.60 21.09 -10.74
C LYS A 229 -2.74 20.20 -11.30
N PRO A 230 -3.85 20.78 -11.77
CA PRO A 230 -4.90 20.02 -12.44
C PRO A 230 -4.40 19.33 -13.71
N PHE A 231 -5.01 18.20 -14.06
CA PHE A 231 -4.74 17.51 -15.32
C PHE A 231 -6.05 17.06 -15.98
N LYS A 232 -6.10 17.13 -17.31
CA LYS A 232 -7.23 16.65 -18.10
C LYS A 232 -7.28 15.12 -18.08
N ILE A 233 -8.47 14.56 -17.87
CA ILE A 233 -8.70 13.11 -17.90
C ILE A 233 -9.33 12.71 -19.24
N GLY A 234 -10.44 13.34 -19.63
CA GLY A 234 -11.22 12.89 -20.80
C GLY A 234 -11.76 11.48 -20.61
N GLU A 235 -11.87 10.70 -21.69
CA GLU A 235 -12.37 9.31 -21.64
C GLU A 235 -11.38 8.34 -20.97
N LYS A 236 -10.07 8.57 -21.12
CA LYS A 236 -9.02 7.73 -20.55
C LYS A 236 -7.76 8.55 -20.24
N ALA A 237 -7.20 8.35 -19.06
CA ALA A 237 -5.92 8.92 -18.66
C ALA A 237 -5.06 7.92 -17.87
N GLU A 238 -3.76 7.97 -18.10
CA GLU A 238 -2.75 7.39 -17.22
C GLU A 238 -2.03 8.55 -16.53
N TYR A 239 -1.99 8.52 -15.19
CA TYR A 239 -1.44 9.61 -14.41
C TYR A 239 -0.42 9.09 -13.40
N VAL A 240 0.74 9.74 -13.33
CA VAL A 240 1.79 9.48 -12.35
C VAL A 240 1.87 10.66 -11.38
N PRO A 241 1.47 10.48 -10.11
CA PRO A 241 1.45 11.56 -9.12
C PRO A 241 2.86 12.09 -8.84
N LYS A 242 2.98 13.42 -8.73
CA LYS A 242 4.24 14.09 -8.34
C LYS A 242 4.46 14.12 -6.84
N ASP A 243 3.38 14.03 -6.08
CA ASP A 243 3.33 14.09 -4.62
C ASP A 243 2.31 13.08 -4.11
N ASP A 244 2.47 12.66 -2.87
CA ASP A 244 1.47 11.87 -2.15
C ASP A 244 0.26 12.75 -1.82
N GLY A 245 -0.95 12.20 -1.88
CA GLY A 245 -2.14 12.95 -1.53
C GLY A 245 -3.45 12.28 -1.87
N ILE A 246 -4.52 13.05 -1.74
CA ILE A 246 -5.88 12.64 -2.07
C ILE A 246 -6.16 13.02 -3.51
N LEU A 247 -6.50 12.05 -4.35
CA LEU A 247 -7.01 12.31 -5.69
C LEU A 247 -8.48 12.73 -5.60
N MET A 248 -8.78 13.89 -6.18
CA MET A 248 -10.12 14.36 -6.44
C MET A 248 -10.36 14.43 -7.95
N ILE A 249 -11.56 14.06 -8.38
CA ILE A 249 -11.98 14.15 -9.78
C ILE A 249 -13.20 15.04 -9.86
N GLY A 250 -13.26 15.90 -10.86
CA GLY A 250 -14.38 16.78 -11.09
C GLY A 250 -14.41 17.32 -12.51
N LEU A 251 -15.41 18.15 -12.79
CA LEU A 251 -15.56 18.84 -14.07
C LEU A 251 -14.95 20.24 -13.98
N ASN A 252 -14.40 20.71 -15.10
CA ASN A 252 -13.90 22.07 -15.18
C ASN A 252 -15.04 23.07 -15.40
N LEU A 253 -15.81 23.34 -14.36
CA LEU A 253 -16.99 24.20 -14.42
C LEU A 253 -16.74 25.52 -13.68
N PRO A 254 -17.21 26.66 -14.22
CA PRO A 254 -17.11 27.94 -13.52
C PRO A 254 -18.09 28.02 -12.35
N ALA A 255 -17.80 28.87 -11.38
CA ALA A 255 -18.70 29.11 -10.25
C ALA A 255 -20.11 29.52 -10.73
N GLY A 256 -21.14 29.00 -10.08
CA GLY A 256 -22.54 29.33 -10.39
C GLY A 256 -23.16 28.57 -11.58
N HIS A 257 -22.47 27.54 -12.12
CA HIS A 257 -23.06 26.68 -13.15
C HIS A 257 -24.34 25.97 -12.66
N ARG A 258 -25.20 25.59 -13.62
CA ARG A 258 -26.43 24.79 -13.36
C ARG A 258 -26.41 23.42 -14.03
N SER A 259 -25.21 22.96 -14.43
CA SER A 259 -24.99 21.68 -15.10
C SER A 259 -25.65 20.49 -14.40
N LYS A 260 -26.15 19.54 -15.20
CA LYS A 260 -26.85 18.33 -14.72
C LYS A 260 -26.36 17.10 -15.49
N GLY A 261 -26.52 15.94 -14.88
CA GLY A 261 -26.12 14.66 -15.47
C GLY A 261 -25.04 13.97 -14.64
N LYS A 262 -24.65 12.78 -15.09
CA LYS A 262 -23.74 11.90 -14.36
C LYS A 262 -22.66 11.34 -15.27
N ILE A 263 -21.44 11.34 -14.77
CA ILE A 263 -20.30 10.72 -15.43
C ILE A 263 -19.86 9.52 -14.59
N LYS A 264 -19.76 8.35 -15.21
CA LYS A 264 -19.21 7.17 -14.57
C LYS A 264 -17.71 7.20 -14.71
N VAL A 265 -17.01 7.01 -13.60
CA VAL A 265 -15.55 6.98 -13.56
C VAL A 265 -15.09 5.69 -12.93
N ARG A 266 -14.15 5.03 -13.61
CA ARG A 266 -13.40 3.89 -13.12
C ARG A 266 -11.97 4.32 -12.88
N ILE A 267 -11.49 4.19 -11.65
CA ILE A 267 -10.07 4.35 -11.32
C ILE A 267 -9.48 2.99 -11.00
N SER A 268 -8.24 2.76 -11.44
CA SER A 268 -7.50 1.55 -11.14
C SER A 268 -6.00 1.81 -10.92
N GLY A 269 -5.31 0.85 -10.30
CA GLY A 269 -3.87 0.91 -10.07
C GLY A 269 -3.50 1.16 -8.61
N TYR A 270 -2.49 2.02 -8.36
CA TYR A 270 -2.00 2.30 -7.01
C TYR A 270 -2.85 3.34 -6.28
N ILE A 271 -4.05 2.92 -5.87
CA ILE A 271 -4.99 3.75 -5.11
C ILE A 271 -5.39 3.07 -3.80
N ARG A 272 -5.26 3.77 -2.68
CA ARG A 272 -5.71 3.30 -1.36
C ARG A 272 -6.97 4.05 -0.99
N ARG A 273 -8.10 3.35 -0.86
CA ARG A 273 -9.34 3.97 -0.39
C ARG A 273 -9.37 3.96 1.13
N THR A 274 -9.79 5.07 1.73
CA THR A 274 -10.36 5.01 3.09
C THR A 274 -11.67 4.24 2.98
N ALA A 275 -11.75 3.09 3.66
CA ALA A 275 -13.01 2.40 3.82
C ALA A 275 -14.01 3.37 4.48
N ASN A 276 -15.19 3.50 3.89
CA ASN A 276 -16.35 4.08 4.56
C ASN A 276 -16.89 3.08 5.57
#